data_AF-G5J6A6-F1
#
_entry.id   AF-G5J6A6-F1
#
_cell.length_a   1.000
_cell.length_b   1.000
_cell.length_c   1.000
_cell.angle_alpha   90.00
_cell.angle_beta   90.00
_cell.angle_gamma   90.00
#
_symmetry.space_group_name_H-M   'P 1'
#
loop_
_entity.id
_entity.type
_entity.pdbx_description
1 polymer ?
#
loop_
_entity_poly.entity_id
_entity_poly.type
_entity_poly.pdbx_seq_one_letter_code
_entity_poly.pdbx_strand_id
1 'polypeptide(L)'
;MKINYIGIKKEMRGGSTMKSTIFNALLLATPLILASPVMAGNPAHVQQLLETGLCQGCDLSNEDLRYAHLIGSDLRDANLEGAILIEANLEGADLTGANLEGANLTGAMLSNASLNDSNLDNVNLASAIIYDADVTGASMENLDITNAQIFNTDIGVGGAKPTP
;
A
#
# COMPACT_ATOMS: atom_id res chain seq x y z
N MET A 1 -74.42 21.93 23.89
CA MET A 1 -73.17 21.30 23.45
C MET A 1 -73.44 20.68 22.09
N LYS A 2 -72.99 21.30 21.00
CA LYS A 2 -73.38 21.00 19.62
C LYS A 2 -72.25 20.25 18.89
N ILE A 3 -72.60 19.12 18.23
CA ILE A 3 -72.28 18.76 16.82
C ILE A 3 -70.80 18.39 16.53
N ASN A 4 -70.39 17.36 15.75
CA ASN A 4 -71.03 16.32 14.94
C ASN A 4 -70.00 15.21 14.57
N TYR A 5 -70.55 14.09 14.08
CA TYR A 5 -69.95 13.02 13.26
C TYR A 5 -69.25 13.51 11.97
N ILE A 6 -68.61 12.53 11.28
CA ILE A 6 -68.18 12.46 9.85
C ILE A 6 -66.64 12.63 9.72
N GLY A 7 -65.88 11.87 8.93
CA GLY A 7 -66.18 10.85 7.92
C GLY A 7 -64.90 10.45 7.19
N ILE A 8 -64.99 9.39 6.40
CA ILE A 8 -63.92 8.73 5.65
C ILE A 8 -63.59 9.46 4.33
N LYS A 9 -62.32 9.30 3.90
CA LYS A 9 -61.69 9.55 2.58
C LYS A 9 -61.26 10.97 2.22
N LYS A 10 -59.95 11.15 1.94
CA LYS A 10 -59.49 11.55 0.59
C LYS A 10 -57.99 11.31 0.37
N GLU A 11 -57.70 10.67 -0.74
CA GLU A 11 -56.38 10.54 -1.36
C GLU A 11 -56.08 11.78 -2.21
N MET A 12 -54.86 12.30 -2.14
CA MET A 12 -54.35 13.38 -3.01
C MET A 12 -52.93 13.03 -3.45
N ARG A 13 -52.73 13.05 -4.77
CA ARG A 13 -51.52 12.73 -5.52
C ARG A 13 -50.92 14.03 -6.04
N GLY A 14 -49.60 14.26 -5.88
CA GLY A 14 -48.87 15.29 -6.65
C GLY A 14 -47.63 15.94 -6.01
N GLY A 15 -46.42 15.45 -6.37
CA GLY A 15 -45.23 16.22 -6.78
C GLY A 15 -44.32 16.92 -5.75
N SER A 16 -43.06 16.43 -5.58
CA SER A 16 -41.79 17.21 -5.66
C SER A 16 -40.57 16.45 -5.06
N THR A 17 -39.73 15.89 -5.93
CA THR A 17 -38.24 15.74 -5.88
C THR A 17 -37.50 15.33 -4.58
N MET A 18 -37.04 14.08 -4.57
CA MET A 18 -35.75 13.52 -4.10
C MET A 18 -34.89 14.34 -3.09
N LYS A 19 -34.74 13.82 -1.86
CA LYS A 19 -33.53 14.01 -1.04
C LYS A 19 -33.15 12.69 -0.34
N SER A 20 -31.93 12.26 -0.62
CA SER A 20 -31.18 11.12 -0.08
C SER A 20 -31.29 10.99 1.44
N THR A 21 -31.59 9.78 1.92
CA THR A 21 -31.41 9.37 3.32
C THR A 21 -30.39 8.23 3.38
N ILE A 22 -29.13 8.63 3.44
CA ILE A 22 -28.10 8.22 4.42
C ILE A 22 -27.95 6.70 4.64
N PHE A 23 -26.82 6.17 4.14
CA PHE A 23 -26.18 4.94 4.61
C PHE A 23 -25.93 5.05 6.12
N ASN A 24 -26.60 4.22 6.92
CA ASN A 24 -26.19 4.00 8.30
C ASN A 24 -24.95 3.09 8.28
N ALA A 25 -23.77 3.72 8.24
CA ALA A 25 -22.51 3.08 8.57
C ALA A 25 -22.59 2.58 10.03
N LEU A 26 -22.58 1.26 10.20
CA LEU A 26 -22.40 0.64 11.50
C LEU A 26 -20.93 0.85 11.89
N LEU A 27 -20.64 1.92 12.63
CA LEU A 27 -19.38 2.06 13.36
C LEU A 27 -19.32 0.94 14.40
N LEU A 28 -18.59 -0.13 14.10
CA LEU A 28 -18.02 -0.96 15.15
C LEU A 28 -16.89 -0.15 15.77
N ALA A 29 -17.22 0.56 16.85
CA ALA A 29 -16.21 1.17 17.71
C ALA A 29 -15.38 0.05 18.36
N THR A 30 -14.20 -0.22 17.81
CA THR A 30 -13.18 -1.04 18.48
C THR A 30 -12.53 -0.20 19.58
N PRO A 31 -12.42 -0.71 20.82
CA PRO A 31 -11.79 0.06 21.89
C PRO A 31 -10.26 0.13 21.77
N LEU A 32 -9.76 1.37 21.61
CA LEU A 32 -8.52 2.03 22.12
C LEU A 32 -7.77 1.26 23.27
N ILE A 33 -6.45 1.28 23.51
CA ILE A 33 -5.27 2.04 23.06
C ILE A 33 -3.97 1.26 23.38
N LEU A 34 -3.02 1.45 22.48
CA LEU A 34 -1.55 1.34 22.48
C LEU A 34 -0.80 1.12 23.81
N ALA A 35 0.03 0.10 23.81
CA ALA A 35 1.41 0.23 24.23
C ALA A 35 2.29 -0.53 23.23
N SER A 36 2.28 -0.10 21.96
CA SER A 36 3.44 -0.36 21.12
C SER A 36 4.62 0.31 21.83
N PRO A 37 5.83 -0.28 21.89
CA PRO A 37 7.01 0.50 22.24
C PRO A 37 7.02 1.74 21.34
N VAL A 38 7.65 2.83 21.78
CA VAL A 38 7.84 4.04 20.95
C VAL A 38 8.60 3.63 19.69
N MET A 39 7.87 3.12 18.71
CA MET A 39 8.22 2.97 17.32
C MET A 39 8.02 4.38 16.79
N ALA A 40 9.06 4.97 16.22
CA ALA A 40 8.97 6.24 15.51
C ALA A 40 8.15 6.13 14.20
N GLY A 41 7.25 5.14 14.14
CA GLY A 41 6.44 4.79 12.99
C GLY A 41 5.08 5.46 12.97
N ASN A 42 4.45 5.45 11.80
CA ASN A 42 3.07 5.83 11.54
C ASN A 42 2.16 4.57 11.58
N PRO A 43 1.67 4.16 12.77
CA PRO A 43 0.88 2.95 12.93
C PRO A 43 -0.45 2.98 12.16
N ALA A 44 -0.96 4.16 11.81
CA ALA A 44 -2.18 4.27 11.02
C ALA A 44 -1.96 3.82 9.57
N HIS A 45 -0.83 4.20 8.96
CA HIS A 45 -0.49 3.77 7.60
C HIS A 45 -0.12 2.29 7.55
N VAL A 46 0.62 1.78 8.55
CA VAL A 46 0.88 0.34 8.65
C VAL A 46 -0.43 -0.42 8.75
N GLN A 47 -1.35 0.00 9.63
CA GLN A 47 -2.66 -0.66 9.74
C GLN A 47 -3.45 -0.59 8.43
N GLN A 48 -3.48 0.58 7.78
CA GLN A 48 -4.15 0.76 6.51
C GLN A 48 -3.61 -0.19 5.44
N LEU A 49 -2.28 -0.27 5.30
CA LEU A 49 -1.63 -1.19 4.36
C LEU A 49 -1.99 -2.65 4.67
N LEU A 50 -1.88 -3.08 5.92
CA LEU A 50 -2.10 -4.48 6.29
C LEU A 50 -3.58 -4.89 6.21
N GLU A 51 -4.52 -3.98 6.44
CA GLU A 51 -5.95 -4.26 6.34
C GLU A 51 -6.49 -4.21 4.91
N THR A 52 -5.96 -3.28 4.10
CA THR A 52 -6.60 -2.92 2.82
C THR A 52 -5.72 -3.19 1.60
N GLY A 53 -4.41 -3.32 1.79
CA GLY A 53 -3.44 -3.34 0.70
C GLY A 53 -3.27 -1.99 -0.01
N LEU A 54 -3.88 -0.91 0.48
CA LEU A 54 -3.87 0.42 -0.16
C LEU A 54 -3.06 1.40 0.68
N CYS A 55 -1.94 1.89 0.16
CA CYS A 55 -1.10 2.88 0.82
C CYS A 55 -0.39 3.83 -0.16
N GLN A 56 -1.10 4.31 -1.18
CA GLN A 56 -0.56 5.32 -2.08
C GLN A 56 -0.14 6.58 -1.30
N GLY A 57 1.13 7.00 -1.43
CA GLY A 57 1.68 8.17 -0.75
C GLY A 57 1.80 8.02 0.78
N CYS A 58 1.66 6.82 1.32
CA CYS A 58 1.82 6.59 2.75
C CYS A 58 3.26 6.85 3.19
N ASP A 59 3.40 7.42 4.38
CA ASP A 59 4.66 7.37 5.13
C ASP A 59 4.74 6.05 5.92
N LEU A 60 5.66 5.19 5.50
CA LEU A 60 6.03 3.89 6.08
C LEU A 60 7.54 3.84 6.36
N SER A 61 8.18 5.01 6.49
CA SER A 61 9.63 5.09 6.69
C SER A 61 10.03 4.47 8.02
N ASN A 62 11.13 3.70 8.00
CA ASN A 62 11.69 2.98 9.13
C ASN A 62 10.72 1.98 9.81
N GLU A 63 9.62 1.61 9.15
CA GLU A 63 8.66 0.66 9.70
C GLU A 63 9.17 -0.78 9.66
N ASP A 64 8.72 -1.56 10.65
CA ASP A 64 8.95 -3.01 10.68
C ASP A 64 7.80 -3.74 9.98
N LEU A 65 8.05 -4.15 8.74
CA LEU A 65 7.13 -4.89 7.86
C LEU A 65 7.67 -6.30 7.53
N ARG A 66 8.50 -6.86 8.42
CA ARG A 66 9.05 -8.20 8.23
C ARG A 66 7.95 -9.24 8.09
N TYR A 67 8.13 -10.16 7.15
CA TYR A 67 7.16 -11.23 6.85
C TYR A 67 5.77 -10.75 6.42
N ALA A 68 5.59 -9.46 6.07
CA ALA A 68 4.30 -8.92 5.69
C ALA A 68 3.78 -9.56 4.38
N HIS A 69 2.47 -9.81 4.33
CA HIS A 69 1.78 -10.30 3.15
C HIS A 69 1.22 -9.11 2.37
N LEU A 70 1.99 -8.60 1.40
CA LEU A 70 1.73 -7.38 0.65
C LEU A 70 1.48 -7.65 -0.84
N ILE A 71 1.02 -8.86 -1.17
CA ILE A 71 0.73 -9.31 -2.53
C ILE A 71 -0.29 -8.36 -3.18
N GLY A 72 0.06 -7.81 -4.34
CA GLY A 72 -0.82 -6.92 -5.10
C GLY A 72 -1.14 -5.59 -4.41
N SER A 73 -0.39 -5.20 -3.37
CA SER A 73 -0.62 -3.94 -2.67
C SER A 73 -0.32 -2.73 -3.55
N ASP A 74 -1.06 -1.65 -3.33
CA ASP A 74 -0.84 -0.33 -3.94
C ASP A 74 0.02 0.50 -3.00
N LEU A 75 1.32 0.57 -3.30
CA LEU A 75 2.35 1.30 -2.57
C LEU A 75 2.92 2.45 -3.42
N ARG A 76 2.18 2.90 -4.44
CA ARG A 76 2.63 3.98 -5.33
C ARG A 76 2.98 5.23 -4.54
N ASP A 77 4.09 5.86 -4.88
CA ASP A 77 4.58 7.09 -4.24
C ASP A 77 4.78 6.96 -2.70
N ALA A 78 4.75 5.76 -2.13
CA ALA A 78 4.92 5.56 -0.69
C ALA A 78 6.37 5.85 -0.26
N ASN A 79 6.54 6.39 0.93
CA ASN A 79 7.84 6.52 1.57
C ASN A 79 8.15 5.28 2.40
N LEU A 80 9.04 4.44 1.91
CA LEU A 80 9.56 3.21 2.53
C LEU A 80 11.05 3.35 2.90
N GLU A 81 11.57 4.58 2.99
CA GLU A 81 12.95 4.86 3.38
C GLU A 81 13.32 4.11 4.66
N GLY A 82 14.37 3.29 4.62
CA GLY A 82 14.84 2.51 5.76
C GLY A 82 13.87 1.46 6.28
N ALA A 83 12.77 1.15 5.60
CA ALA A 83 11.81 0.15 6.03
C ALA A 83 12.44 -1.26 6.10
N ILE A 84 11.98 -2.06 7.06
CA ILE A 84 12.44 -3.44 7.26
C ILE A 84 11.40 -4.38 6.65
N LEU A 85 11.68 -4.91 5.46
CA LEU A 85 10.83 -5.77 4.64
C LEU A 85 11.41 -7.18 4.47
N ILE A 86 12.21 -7.64 5.45
CA ILE A 86 12.87 -8.95 5.40
C ILE A 86 11.80 -10.05 5.25
N GLU A 87 11.99 -10.90 4.24
CA GLU A 87 11.09 -12.01 3.89
C GLU A 87 9.62 -11.58 3.66
N ALA A 88 9.36 -10.29 3.35
CA ALA A 88 8.03 -9.83 2.95
C ALA A 88 7.66 -10.36 1.56
N ASN A 89 6.36 -10.60 1.34
CA ASN A 89 5.84 -10.99 0.04
C ASN A 89 5.17 -9.79 -0.65
N LEU A 90 5.85 -9.23 -1.64
CA LEU A 90 5.45 -8.10 -2.49
C LEU A 90 5.09 -8.54 -3.92
N GLU A 91 4.75 -9.82 -4.12
CA GLU A 91 4.40 -10.33 -5.45
C GLU A 91 3.26 -9.51 -6.07
N GLY A 92 3.50 -8.96 -7.26
CA GLY A 92 2.54 -8.12 -7.98
C GLY A 92 2.23 -6.76 -7.33
N ALA A 93 2.96 -6.32 -6.31
CA ALA A 93 2.76 -5.01 -5.70
C ALA A 93 3.13 -3.87 -6.67
N ASP A 94 2.40 -2.76 -6.59
CA ASP A 94 2.68 -1.54 -7.34
C ASP A 94 3.43 -0.54 -6.44
N LEU A 95 4.73 -0.44 -6.64
CA LEU A 95 5.68 0.44 -5.96
C LEU A 95 6.15 1.57 -6.89
N THR A 96 5.37 1.90 -7.93
CA THR A 96 5.72 2.98 -8.88
C THR A 96 5.95 4.29 -8.13
N GLY A 97 7.11 4.92 -8.35
CA GLY A 97 7.51 6.18 -7.70
C GLY A 97 7.81 6.09 -6.21
N ALA A 98 7.78 4.88 -5.60
CA ALA A 98 8.05 4.74 -4.18
C ALA A 98 9.51 5.06 -3.82
N ASN A 99 9.72 5.62 -2.63
CA ASN A 99 11.06 5.82 -2.07
C ASN A 99 11.43 4.65 -1.18
N LEU A 100 12.32 3.76 -1.61
CA LEU A 100 12.82 2.64 -0.81
C LEU A 100 14.26 2.85 -0.33
N GLU A 101 14.81 4.07 -0.39
CA GLU A 101 16.23 4.31 -0.06
C GLU A 101 16.64 3.65 1.26
N GLY A 102 17.69 2.81 1.20
CA GLY A 102 18.23 2.13 2.38
C GLY A 102 17.32 1.04 2.99
N ALA A 103 16.19 0.70 2.37
CA ALA A 103 15.30 -0.36 2.86
C ALA A 103 15.97 -1.74 2.84
N ASN A 104 15.55 -2.60 3.76
CA ASN A 104 16.04 -3.97 3.85
C ASN A 104 14.99 -4.97 3.35
N LEU A 105 15.17 -5.46 2.13
CA LEU A 105 14.35 -6.46 1.45
C LEU A 105 15.04 -7.83 1.39
N THR A 106 15.91 -8.15 2.36
CA THR A 106 16.59 -9.46 2.39
C THR A 106 15.56 -10.59 2.34
N GLY A 107 15.69 -11.49 1.36
CA GLY A 107 14.78 -12.63 1.20
C GLY A 107 13.35 -12.29 0.74
N ALA A 108 13.06 -11.03 0.40
CA ALA A 108 11.73 -10.63 -0.05
C ALA A 108 11.37 -11.24 -1.42
N MET A 109 10.07 -11.40 -1.67
CA MET A 109 9.53 -11.86 -2.96
C MET A 109 8.92 -10.68 -3.71
N LEU A 110 9.48 -10.32 -4.86
CA LEU A 110 9.06 -9.17 -5.70
C LEU A 110 8.67 -9.59 -7.12
N SER A 111 8.29 -10.85 -7.34
CA SER A 111 7.89 -11.32 -8.66
C SER A 111 6.70 -10.50 -9.20
N ASN A 112 6.78 -10.05 -10.45
CA ASN A 112 5.78 -9.20 -11.12
C ASN A 112 5.52 -7.84 -10.44
N ALA A 113 6.39 -7.37 -9.55
CA ALA A 113 6.23 -6.07 -8.92
C ALA A 113 6.54 -4.93 -9.92
N SER A 114 5.80 -3.83 -9.83
CA SER A 114 6.08 -2.59 -10.56
C SER A 114 6.92 -1.66 -9.69
N LEU A 115 8.15 -1.40 -10.08
CA LEU A 115 9.13 -0.55 -9.41
C LEU A 115 9.53 0.66 -10.27
N ASN A 116 8.70 0.99 -11.27
CA ASN A 116 8.93 2.09 -12.20
C ASN A 116 9.21 3.39 -11.45
N ASP A 117 10.22 4.15 -11.88
CA ASP A 117 10.59 5.46 -11.32
C ASP A 117 10.82 5.48 -9.79
N SER A 118 11.04 4.31 -9.15
CA SER A 118 11.28 4.20 -7.72
C SER A 118 12.73 4.55 -7.34
N ASN A 119 12.95 4.90 -6.07
CA ASN A 119 14.30 5.03 -5.52
C ASN A 119 14.70 3.73 -4.80
N LEU A 120 15.60 2.95 -5.42
CA LEU A 120 16.17 1.73 -4.84
C LEU A 120 17.64 1.93 -4.40
N ASP A 121 18.07 3.17 -4.20
CA ASP A 121 19.44 3.43 -3.77
C ASP A 121 19.71 2.83 -2.39
N ASN A 122 20.87 2.20 -2.25
CA ASN A 122 21.35 1.56 -1.01
C ASN A 122 20.41 0.46 -0.48
N VAL A 123 19.49 -0.07 -1.30
CA VAL A 123 18.58 -1.15 -0.89
C VAL A 123 19.32 -2.48 -0.79
N ASN A 124 18.98 -3.24 0.26
CA ASN A 124 19.46 -4.60 0.41
C ASN A 124 18.42 -5.61 -0.13
N LEU A 125 18.71 -6.22 -1.28
CA LEU A 125 17.95 -7.29 -1.94
C LEU A 125 18.65 -8.66 -1.79
N ALA A 126 19.54 -8.83 -0.81
CA ALA A 126 20.25 -10.09 -0.63
C ALA A 126 19.26 -11.26 -0.48
N SER A 127 19.50 -12.34 -1.24
CA SER A 127 18.62 -13.52 -1.28
C SER A 127 17.16 -13.27 -1.70
N ALA A 128 16.82 -12.08 -2.22
CA ALA A 128 15.48 -11.80 -2.73
C ALA A 128 15.16 -12.62 -4.00
N ILE A 129 13.87 -12.78 -4.29
CA ILE A 129 13.37 -13.40 -5.52
C ILE A 129 12.68 -12.32 -6.34
N ILE A 130 13.19 -12.04 -7.54
CA ILE A 130 12.77 -10.94 -8.39
C ILE A 130 12.62 -11.46 -9.82
N TYR A 131 11.42 -11.88 -10.17
CA TYR A 131 11.08 -12.36 -11.51
C TYR A 131 10.12 -11.39 -12.18
N ASP A 132 10.35 -11.05 -13.45
CA ASP A 132 9.40 -10.26 -14.24
C ASP A 132 9.03 -8.91 -13.59
N ALA A 133 9.93 -8.31 -12.80
CA ALA A 133 9.69 -7.01 -12.19
C ALA A 133 10.05 -5.88 -13.16
N ASP A 134 9.28 -4.80 -13.15
CA ASP A 134 9.55 -3.63 -13.98
C ASP A 134 10.28 -2.56 -13.17
N VAL A 135 11.56 -2.35 -13.49
CA VAL A 135 12.42 -1.34 -12.83
C VAL A 135 12.71 -0.15 -13.73
N THR A 136 11.90 0.08 -14.77
CA THR A 136 12.11 1.17 -15.73
C THR A 136 12.15 2.53 -15.01
N GLY A 137 13.25 3.26 -15.15
CA GLY A 137 13.40 4.59 -14.55
C GLY A 137 13.80 4.59 -13.07
N ALA A 138 13.89 3.42 -12.43
CA ALA A 138 14.31 3.34 -11.04
C ALA A 138 15.78 3.74 -10.85
N SER A 139 16.07 4.47 -9.77
CA SER A 139 17.45 4.63 -9.29
C SER A 139 17.88 3.37 -8.55
N MET A 140 19.12 2.93 -8.73
CA MET A 140 19.62 1.63 -8.26
C MET A 140 21.08 1.71 -7.81
N GLU A 141 21.52 2.84 -7.27
CA GLU A 141 22.88 3.03 -6.80
C GLU A 141 23.16 2.17 -5.56
N ASN A 142 24.30 1.48 -5.52
CA ASN A 142 24.74 0.68 -4.36
C ASN A 142 23.76 -0.42 -3.90
N LEU A 143 22.99 -1.02 -4.82
CA LEU A 143 22.18 -2.19 -4.52
C LEU A 143 23.02 -3.38 -4.05
N ASP A 144 22.60 -4.03 -2.96
CA ASP A 144 23.10 -5.36 -2.59
C ASP A 144 22.16 -6.43 -3.13
N ILE A 145 22.61 -7.16 -4.16
CA ILE A 145 21.88 -8.29 -4.74
C ILE A 145 22.55 -9.63 -4.45
N THR A 146 23.33 -9.72 -3.36
CA THR A 146 24.07 -10.93 -3.00
C THR A 146 23.12 -12.13 -2.89
N ASN A 147 23.37 -13.17 -3.70
CA ASN A 147 22.53 -14.37 -3.78
C ASN A 147 21.06 -14.14 -4.19
N ALA A 148 20.71 -12.96 -4.73
CA ALA A 148 19.37 -12.73 -5.25
C ALA A 148 19.12 -13.58 -6.49
N GLN A 149 17.88 -14.07 -6.64
CA GLN A 149 17.41 -14.73 -7.84
C GLN A 149 16.70 -13.68 -8.71
N ILE A 150 17.37 -13.26 -9.78
CA ILE A 150 16.86 -12.22 -10.69
C ILE A 150 16.66 -12.84 -12.09
N PHE A 151 15.45 -12.76 -12.62
CA PHE A 151 15.12 -13.27 -13.95
C PHE A 151 14.14 -12.32 -14.65
N ASN A 152 14.37 -12.08 -15.95
CA ASN A 152 13.53 -11.17 -16.77
C ASN A 152 13.24 -9.82 -16.09
N THR A 153 14.27 -9.24 -15.47
CA THR A 153 14.19 -7.96 -14.75
C THR A 153 15.46 -7.18 -15.06
N ASP A 154 15.33 -5.92 -15.48
CA ASP A 154 16.43 -5.07 -15.94
C ASP A 154 17.26 -4.46 -14.79
N ILE A 155 17.56 -5.26 -13.75
CA ILE A 155 18.51 -4.88 -12.68
C ILE A 155 19.92 -5.19 -13.17
N GLY A 156 20.57 -4.17 -13.72
CA GLY A 156 21.99 -4.21 -14.06
C GLY A 156 22.83 -3.91 -12.82
N VAL A 157 23.64 -4.86 -12.35
CA VAL A 157 24.76 -4.52 -11.46
C VAL A 157 25.58 -3.42 -12.13
N GLY A 158 25.75 -2.28 -11.47
CA GLY A 158 26.44 -1.11 -12.02
C GLY A 158 27.72 -1.52 -12.76
N GLY A 159 27.70 -1.45 -14.10
CA GLY A 159 28.78 -2.03 -14.88
C GLY A 159 28.61 -2.13 -16.40
N ALA A 160 27.57 -1.58 -17.03
CA ALA A 160 27.60 -1.33 -18.47
C ALA A 160 26.68 -0.18 -18.85
N LYS A 161 27.29 0.94 -19.26
CA LYS A 161 26.61 1.96 -20.05
C LYS A 161 26.04 1.26 -21.29
N PRO A 162 24.78 1.52 -21.71
CA PRO A 162 24.29 1.00 -22.98
C PRO A 162 25.25 1.47 -24.08
N THR A 163 25.92 0.51 -24.74
CA THR A 163 26.66 0.81 -25.96
C THR A 163 25.65 1.18 -27.05
N PRO A 164 25.95 2.21 -27.85
CA PRO A 164 25.03 2.75 -28.86
C PRO A 164 24.63 1.74 -29.93
#